data_AF-A0A927GK90-F1
#
_entry.id   AF-A0A927GK90-F1
#
_cell.length_a   1.000
_cell.length_b   1.000
_cell.length_c   1.000
_cell.angle_alpha   90.00
_cell.angle_beta   90.00
_cell.angle_gamma   90.00
#
_symmetry.space_group_name_H-M   'P 1'
#
loop_
_entity.id
_entity.type
_entity.pdbx_description
1 polymer ?
#
loop_
_entity_poly.entity_id
_entity_poly.type
_entity_poly.pdbx_seq_one_letter_code
_entity_poly.pdbx_strand_id
1 'polypeptide(L)'
;MNIKLTDTQKIKLLNSTDIYGVMQQVLLRENKIDRNKEHFWTIGLDNANRILYLELISLGTTTSVPVEPMQVFRIAVQKAALKMVLVHNHPTGEMKHSQGDIDITDRLLQVGRILGIEVIDHLIIGEKAYNSFSDTGLLQQIQESTRYVPNYQLQAKIKQEAEKIGAQKEKLNLAKALKGKGFPISQIVELTGISEEEAKKLKPKKA
;
A
#
# COMPACT_ATOMS: atom_id res chain seq x y z
N MET A 1 25.33 -11.69 14.14
CA MET A 1 25.10 -12.86 15.02
C MET A 1 23.76 -13.47 14.64
N ASN A 2 23.69 -14.73 14.18
CA ASN A 2 22.40 -15.36 13.83
C ASN A 2 21.84 -16.09 15.06
N ILE A 3 20.87 -15.49 15.74
CA ILE A 3 20.13 -16.12 16.83
C ILE A 3 18.91 -16.82 16.23
N LYS A 4 18.80 -18.14 16.41
CA LYS A 4 17.58 -18.90 16.06
C LYS A 4 16.54 -18.72 17.18
N LEU A 5 15.39 -18.16 16.85
CA LEU A 5 14.25 -18.00 17.76
C LEU A 5 13.42 -19.29 17.81
N THR A 6 12.99 -19.69 19.01
CA THR A 6 12.01 -20.79 19.19
C THR A 6 10.60 -20.36 18.77
N ASP A 7 9.69 -21.30 18.50
CA ASP A 7 8.33 -20.98 18.02
C ASP A 7 7.47 -20.20 19.02
N THR A 8 7.76 -20.33 20.32
CA THR A 8 7.18 -19.52 21.40
C THR A 8 7.81 -18.12 21.53
N GLN A 9 9.04 -17.93 21.00
CA GLN A 9 9.74 -16.64 21.00
C GLN A 9 9.53 -15.83 19.71
N LYS A 10 8.91 -16.43 18.69
CA LYS A 10 8.45 -15.73 17.49
C LYS A 10 7.25 -14.86 17.86
N ILE A 11 7.53 -13.66 18.38
CA ILE A 11 6.54 -12.64 18.70
C ILE A 11 5.66 -12.46 17.46
N LYS A 12 4.37 -12.76 17.61
CA LYS A 12 3.36 -12.53 16.59
C LYS A 12 2.87 -11.10 16.74
N LEU A 13 2.94 -10.33 15.67
CA LEU A 13 2.41 -8.97 15.62
C LEU A 13 0.97 -9.02 15.10
N LEU A 14 0.03 -8.52 15.89
CA LEU A 14 -1.39 -8.51 15.52
C LEU A 14 -1.85 -7.13 15.06
N ASN A 15 -1.26 -6.06 15.59
CA ASN A 15 -1.66 -4.69 15.32
C ASN A 15 -0.48 -3.71 15.47
N SER A 16 -0.72 -2.44 15.17
CA SER A 16 0.26 -1.35 15.29
C SER A 16 0.77 -1.12 16.71
N THR A 17 -0.04 -1.39 17.73
CA THR A 17 0.36 -1.27 19.15
C THR A 17 1.40 -2.32 19.52
N ASP A 18 1.29 -3.55 19.02
CA ASP A 18 2.30 -4.59 19.23
C ASP A 18 3.63 -4.19 18.57
N ILE A 19 3.56 -3.69 17.33
CA ILE A 19 4.72 -3.21 16.56
C ILE A 19 5.41 -2.08 17.34
N TYR A 20 4.64 -1.09 17.78
CA TYR A 20 5.16 0.03 18.57
C TYR A 20 5.78 -0.45 19.88
N GLY A 21 5.14 -1.36 20.61
CA GLY A 21 5.67 -1.89 21.86
C GLY A 21 7.05 -2.53 21.69
N VAL A 22 7.25 -3.32 20.62
CA VAL A 22 8.56 -3.90 20.32
C VAL A 22 9.57 -2.81 19.92
N MET A 23 9.20 -1.92 19.00
CA MET A 23 10.13 -0.92 18.45
C MET A 23 10.47 0.21 19.42
N GLN A 24 9.56 0.57 20.33
CA GLN A 24 9.83 1.51 21.41
C GLN A 24 10.92 0.96 22.33
N GLN A 25 10.88 -0.34 22.67
CA GLN A 25 11.94 -0.96 23.47
C GLN A 25 13.29 -0.98 22.76
N VAL A 26 13.29 -1.18 21.43
CA VAL A 26 14.51 -1.07 20.60
C VAL A 26 15.04 0.37 20.65
N LEU A 27 14.19 1.37 20.39
CA LEU A 27 14.56 2.79 20.39
C LEU A 27 15.08 3.26 21.76
N LEU A 28 14.46 2.82 22.86
CA LEU A 28 14.83 3.23 24.21
C LEU A 28 16.13 2.59 24.72
N ARG A 29 16.62 1.52 24.07
CA ARG A 29 17.93 0.92 24.36
C ARG A 29 19.09 1.67 23.70
N GLU A 30 18.83 2.42 22.64
CA GLU A 30 19.85 3.26 22.00
C GLU A 30 20.33 4.35 22.96
N ASN A 31 21.60 4.73 22.84
CA ASN A 31 22.11 5.85 23.62
C ASN A 31 21.39 7.16 23.22
N LYS A 32 21.44 8.17 24.10
CA LYS A 32 20.72 9.45 23.86
C LYS A 32 21.18 10.18 22.60
N ILE A 33 22.44 10.02 22.19
CA ILE A 33 23.01 10.71 21.02
C ILE A 33 22.41 10.12 19.74
N ASP A 34 22.39 8.80 19.61
CA ASP A 34 21.88 8.14 18.43
C ASP A 34 20.36 8.22 18.36
N ARG A 35 19.66 8.20 19.50
CA ARG A 35 18.21 8.44 19.56
C ARG A 35 17.78 9.82 19.04
N ASN A 36 18.69 10.80 19.05
CA ASN A 36 18.47 12.12 18.48
C ASN A 36 18.68 12.18 16.95
N LYS A 37 18.90 11.03 16.30
CA LYS A 37 18.95 10.87 14.85
C LYS A 37 17.72 10.10 14.37
N GLU A 38 17.37 10.32 13.12
CA GLU A 38 16.37 9.53 12.41
C GLU A 38 16.94 8.15 12.07
N HIS A 39 16.16 7.12 12.37
CA HIS A 39 16.43 5.74 12.05
C HIS A 39 15.30 5.21 11.19
N PHE A 40 15.66 4.52 10.12
CA PHE A 40 14.72 3.76 9.32
C PHE A 40 14.94 2.27 9.54
N TRP A 41 13.96 1.63 10.15
CA TRP A 41 13.95 0.22 10.47
C TRP A 41 12.96 -0.53 9.59
N THR A 42 13.20 -1.83 9.45
CA THR A 42 12.24 -2.76 8.85
C THR A 42 12.03 -3.97 9.74
N ILE A 43 10.81 -4.47 9.76
CA ILE A 43 10.46 -5.73 10.39
C ILE A 43 9.99 -6.67 9.29
N GLY A 44 10.72 -7.77 9.08
CA GLY A 44 10.27 -8.82 8.18
C GLY A 44 9.40 -9.83 8.91
N LEU A 45 8.32 -10.26 8.26
CA LEU A 45 7.34 -11.16 8.82
C LEU A 45 7.10 -12.39 7.92
N ASP A 46 6.76 -13.50 8.56
CA ASP A 46 6.21 -14.67 7.87
C ASP A 46 4.70 -14.50 7.57
N ASN A 47 4.09 -15.51 6.93
CA ASN A 47 2.66 -15.47 6.59
C ASN A 47 1.74 -15.36 7.82
N ALA A 48 2.20 -15.86 8.98
CA ALA A 48 1.47 -15.84 10.24
C ALA A 48 1.76 -14.57 11.07
N ASN A 49 2.38 -13.55 10.47
CA ASN A 49 2.80 -12.28 11.10
C ASN A 49 3.79 -12.48 12.26
N ARG A 50 4.62 -13.52 12.20
CA ARG A 50 5.70 -13.71 13.16
C ARG A 50 6.96 -12.99 12.69
N ILE A 51 7.65 -12.34 13.62
CA ILE A 51 8.90 -11.65 13.33
C ILE A 51 9.98 -12.64 12.86
N LEU A 52 10.52 -12.39 11.67
CA LEU A 52 11.70 -13.05 11.12
C LEU A 52 12.97 -12.27 11.43
N TYR A 53 12.89 -10.94 11.39
CA TYR A 53 13.99 -10.04 11.72
C TYR A 53 13.47 -8.63 12.06
N LEU A 54 14.29 -7.87 12.79
CA LEU A 54 14.22 -6.42 12.88
C LEU A 54 15.59 -5.89 12.45
N GLU A 55 15.62 -5.00 11.45
CA GLU A 55 16.87 -4.50 10.87
C GLU A 55 16.86 -2.98 10.77
N LEU A 56 17.92 -2.35 11.25
CA LEU A 56 18.21 -0.94 11.00
C LEU A 56 18.74 -0.81 9.57
N ILE A 57 17.95 -0.23 8.68
CA ILE A 57 18.33 -0.05 7.27
C ILE A 57 19.21 1.18 7.11
N SER A 58 18.90 2.25 7.85
CA SER A 58 19.60 3.51 7.69
C SER A 58 19.59 4.32 8.99
N LEU A 59 20.73 4.94 9.27
CA LEU A 59 20.94 5.90 10.35
C LEU A 59 21.21 7.26 9.71
N GLY A 60 20.32 8.21 9.96
CA GLY A 60 20.32 9.53 9.36
C GLY A 60 20.89 10.62 10.27
N THR A 61 20.50 11.84 9.93
CA THR A 61 20.71 13.05 10.71
C THR A 61 19.52 13.27 11.65
N THR A 62 19.47 14.41 12.35
CA THR A 62 18.33 14.79 13.20
C THR A 62 17.07 15.14 12.40
N THR A 63 17.16 15.33 11.08
CA THR A 63 16.05 15.83 10.24
C THR A 63 15.81 15.05 8.94
N SER A 64 16.66 14.06 8.64
CA SER A 64 16.52 13.24 7.45
C SER A 64 17.32 11.94 7.55
N VAL A 65 16.74 10.85 7.05
CA VAL A 65 17.41 9.57 6.85
C VAL A 65 17.29 9.11 5.38
N PRO A 66 18.39 8.81 4.69
CA PRO A 66 18.33 8.29 3.33
C PRO A 66 17.86 6.84 3.32
N VAL A 67 16.88 6.49 2.47
CA VAL A 67 16.33 5.14 2.39
C VAL A 67 16.33 4.69 0.94
N GLU A 68 17.14 3.66 0.64
CA GLU A 68 17.22 3.08 -0.69
C GLU A 68 16.49 1.72 -0.74
N PRO A 69 15.53 1.51 -1.68
CA PRO A 69 14.75 0.28 -1.73
C PRO A 69 15.58 -1.00 -1.79
N MET A 70 16.73 -0.97 -2.47
CA MET A 70 17.62 -2.14 -2.53
C MET A 70 18.11 -2.57 -1.15
N GLN A 71 18.39 -1.62 -0.24
CA GLN A 71 18.83 -1.95 1.12
C GLN A 71 17.67 -2.47 1.96
N VAL A 72 16.49 -1.84 1.84
CA VAL A 72 15.25 -2.26 2.53
C VAL A 72 14.91 -3.71 2.22
N PHE A 73 14.93 -4.11 0.95
CA PHE A 73 14.48 -5.45 0.54
C PHE A 73 15.57 -6.53 0.55
N ARG A 74 16.86 -6.17 0.69
CA ARG A 74 17.97 -7.15 0.70
C ARG A 74 17.78 -8.22 1.78
N ILE A 75 17.53 -7.79 3.02
CA ILE A 75 17.33 -8.72 4.15
C ILE A 75 15.98 -9.45 4.03
N ALA A 76 14.96 -8.76 3.54
CA ALA A 76 13.63 -9.35 3.31
C ALA A 76 13.70 -10.57 2.40
N VAL A 77 14.40 -10.44 1.27
CA VAL A 77 14.62 -11.54 0.32
C VAL A 77 15.47 -12.64 0.94
N GLN A 78 16.59 -12.28 1.60
CA GLN A 78 17.48 -13.28 2.24
C GLN A 78 16.79 -14.09 3.35
N LYS A 79 15.83 -13.49 4.04
CA LYS A 79 15.08 -14.13 5.13
C LYS A 79 13.74 -14.73 4.67
N ALA A 80 13.44 -14.69 3.37
CA ALA A 80 12.18 -15.14 2.80
C ALA A 80 10.95 -14.53 3.49
N ALA A 81 11.03 -13.23 3.81
CA ALA A 81 9.90 -12.49 4.37
C ALA A 81 8.79 -12.37 3.33
N LEU A 82 7.56 -12.59 3.76
CA LEU A 82 6.35 -12.45 2.92
C LEU A 82 5.67 -11.10 3.13
N LYS A 83 5.85 -10.53 4.33
CA LYS A 83 5.32 -9.22 4.69
C LYS A 83 6.40 -8.38 5.37
N MET A 84 6.25 -7.07 5.33
CA MET A 84 7.19 -6.13 5.93
C MET A 84 6.45 -4.96 6.59
N VAL A 85 6.97 -4.52 7.72
CA VAL A 85 6.60 -3.24 8.34
C VAL A 85 7.77 -2.27 8.22
N LEU A 86 7.49 -1.04 7.83
CA LEU A 86 8.44 0.08 7.84
C LEU A 86 8.30 0.83 9.16
N VAL A 87 9.41 1.26 9.75
CA VAL A 87 9.37 2.02 11.01
C VAL A 87 10.40 3.14 10.95
N HIS A 88 9.94 4.38 11.14
CA HIS A 88 10.77 5.57 11.12
C HIS A 88 10.61 6.32 12.45
N ASN A 89 11.69 6.61 13.19
CA ASN A 89 11.57 7.46 14.37
C ASN A 89 11.75 8.94 14.04
N HIS A 90 10.93 9.78 14.65
CA HIS A 90 11.13 11.23 14.68
C HIS A 90 11.70 11.64 16.05
N PRO A 91 12.96 12.10 16.14
CA PRO A 91 13.57 12.54 17.40
C PRO A 91 12.81 13.65 18.12
N THR A 92 12.10 14.49 17.36
CA THR A 92 11.31 15.62 17.89
C THR A 92 10.12 15.16 18.73
N GLY A 93 9.68 13.91 18.58
CA GLY A 93 8.45 13.40 19.17
C GLY A 93 7.18 13.82 18.45
N GLU A 94 7.27 14.53 17.32
CA GLU A 94 6.11 14.81 16.47
C GLU A 94 5.75 13.58 15.64
N MET A 95 4.51 13.08 15.82
CA MET A 95 4.02 11.88 15.11
C MET A 95 3.42 12.20 13.74
N LYS A 96 3.54 13.44 13.28
CA LYS A 96 3.09 13.83 11.95
C LYS A 96 4.11 13.35 10.94
N HIS A 97 3.66 12.61 9.94
CA HIS A 97 4.48 12.21 8.81
C HIS A 97 4.88 13.42 7.95
N SER A 98 6.05 13.31 7.34
CA SER A 98 6.56 14.24 6.34
C SER A 98 6.13 13.83 4.93
N GLN A 99 6.37 14.72 3.96
CA GLN A 99 6.21 14.36 2.54
C GLN A 99 7.23 13.31 2.10
N GLY A 100 8.41 13.28 2.73
CA GLY A 100 9.44 12.27 2.49
C GLY A 100 8.97 10.88 2.92
N ASP A 101 8.26 10.78 4.05
CA ASP A 101 7.68 9.52 4.53
C ASP A 101 6.66 8.97 3.55
N ILE A 102 5.76 9.83 3.02
CA ILE A 102 4.78 9.44 2.01
C ILE A 102 5.48 8.95 0.73
N ASP A 103 6.46 9.71 0.24
CA ASP A 103 7.18 9.44 -1.00
C ASP A 103 7.93 8.10 -0.94
N ILE A 104 8.69 7.87 0.13
CA ILE A 104 9.42 6.61 0.31
C ILE A 104 8.45 5.44 0.49
N THR A 105 7.34 5.62 1.22
CA THR A 105 6.34 4.57 1.41
C THR A 105 5.73 4.14 0.08
N ASP A 106 5.35 5.08 -0.78
CA ASP A 106 4.84 4.78 -2.13
C ASP A 106 5.87 3.97 -2.93
N ARG A 107 7.11 4.44 -2.97
CA ARG A 107 8.20 3.77 -3.69
C ARG A 107 8.40 2.33 -3.18
N LEU A 108 8.42 2.13 -1.86
CA LEU A 108 8.60 0.82 -1.24
C LEU A 108 7.38 -0.09 -1.42
N LEU A 109 6.16 0.45 -1.43
CA LEU A 109 4.95 -0.32 -1.75
C LEU A 109 5.02 -0.90 -3.17
N GLN A 110 5.46 -0.10 -4.16
CA GLN A 110 5.61 -0.62 -5.53
C GLN A 110 6.70 -1.69 -5.64
N VAL A 111 7.85 -1.48 -4.99
CA VAL A 111 8.94 -2.47 -5.00
C VAL A 111 8.50 -3.76 -4.29
N GLY A 112 7.80 -3.65 -3.15
CA GLY A 112 7.24 -4.80 -2.43
C GLY A 112 6.26 -5.60 -3.29
N ARG A 113 5.37 -4.92 -4.02
CA ARG A 113 4.46 -5.57 -4.99
C ARG A 113 5.22 -6.35 -6.07
N ILE A 114 6.29 -5.79 -6.61
CA ILE A 114 7.11 -6.45 -7.65
C ILE A 114 7.83 -7.69 -7.08
N LEU A 115 8.33 -7.61 -5.84
CA LEU A 115 9.05 -8.70 -5.19
C LEU A 115 8.14 -9.77 -4.57
N GLY A 116 6.83 -9.51 -4.47
CA GLY A 116 5.89 -10.37 -3.73
C GLY A 116 6.08 -10.29 -2.21
N ILE A 117 6.58 -9.16 -1.70
CA ILE A 117 6.77 -8.89 -0.27
C ILE A 117 5.85 -7.72 0.10
N GLU A 118 4.76 -8.02 0.80
CA GLU A 118 3.72 -7.03 1.10
C GLU A 118 4.19 -6.06 2.19
N VAL A 119 4.22 -4.76 1.90
CA VAL A 119 4.39 -3.73 2.94
C VAL A 119 3.02 -3.48 3.57
N ILE A 120 2.87 -3.91 4.82
CA ILE A 120 1.56 -3.93 5.51
C ILE A 120 1.32 -2.71 6.40
N ASP A 121 2.37 -2.01 6.80
CA ASP A 121 2.25 -0.77 7.57
C ASP A 121 3.56 0.05 7.50
N HIS A 122 3.43 1.35 7.78
CA HIS A 122 4.54 2.24 8.09
C HIS A 122 4.22 3.00 9.37
N LEU A 123 5.04 2.81 10.40
CA LEU A 123 4.92 3.52 11.67
C LEU A 123 5.92 4.66 11.75
N ILE A 124 5.43 5.85 12.05
CA ILE A 124 6.23 6.93 12.63
C ILE A 124 6.20 6.77 14.14
N ILE A 125 7.37 6.65 14.78
CA ILE A 125 7.47 6.41 16.22
C ILE A 125 8.26 7.51 16.93
N GLY A 126 7.92 7.74 18.19
CA GLY A 126 8.79 8.43 19.14
C GLY A 126 8.75 7.75 20.49
N GLU A 127 9.38 8.36 21.49
CA GLU A 127 9.55 7.71 22.80
C GLU A 127 8.23 7.39 23.51
N LYS A 128 7.16 8.16 23.26
CA LYS A 128 5.90 8.07 24.02
C LYS A 128 4.64 7.92 23.17
N ALA A 129 4.76 8.03 21.84
CA ALA A 129 3.64 7.93 20.92
C ALA A 129 4.10 7.36 19.57
N TYR A 130 3.13 7.01 18.74
CA TYR A 130 3.34 6.60 17.36
C TYR A 130 2.16 7.00 16.47
N ASN A 131 2.36 6.94 15.16
CA ASN A 131 1.34 7.04 14.13
C ASN A 131 1.52 5.87 13.15
N SER A 132 0.44 5.14 12.87
CA SER A 132 0.40 4.06 11.88
C SER A 132 -0.31 4.54 10.61
N PHE A 133 0.31 4.32 9.45
CA PHE A 133 -0.28 4.66 8.17
C PHE A 133 -1.47 3.75 7.85
N SER A 134 -1.41 2.49 8.28
CA SER A 134 -2.53 1.55 8.15
C SER A 134 -3.73 1.99 9.00
N ASP A 135 -3.52 2.34 10.27
CA ASP A 135 -4.61 2.71 11.19
C ASP A 135 -5.32 4.01 10.75
N THR A 136 -4.58 4.93 10.14
CA THR A 136 -5.11 6.22 9.68
C THR A 136 -5.77 6.18 8.30
N GLY A 137 -5.69 5.05 7.58
CA GLY A 137 -6.15 4.94 6.20
C GLY A 137 -5.19 5.55 5.16
N LEU A 138 -4.07 6.12 5.60
CA LEU A 138 -3.09 6.76 4.73
C LEU A 138 -2.40 5.74 3.82
N LEU A 139 -2.14 4.53 4.30
CA LEU A 139 -1.49 3.49 3.51
C LEU A 139 -2.32 3.15 2.26
N GLN A 140 -3.65 3.05 2.41
CA GLN A 140 -4.59 2.77 1.32
C GLN A 140 -4.61 3.92 0.30
N GLN A 141 -4.58 5.17 0.77
CA GLN A 141 -4.48 6.34 -0.12
C GLN A 141 -3.17 6.32 -0.92
N ILE A 142 -2.05 6.00 -0.29
CA ILE A 142 -0.74 5.90 -0.96
C ILE A 142 -0.74 4.75 -1.98
N GLN A 143 -1.39 3.63 -1.67
CA GLN A 143 -1.49 2.48 -2.58
C GLN A 143 -2.18 2.77 -3.92
N GLU A 144 -3.01 3.82 -3.98
CA GLU A 144 -3.69 4.32 -5.18
C GLU A 144 -2.79 5.22 -6.04
N SER A 145 -1.65 5.67 -5.52
CA SER A 145 -0.68 6.49 -6.24
C SER A 145 -0.18 5.79 -7.52
N THR A 146 0.02 6.59 -8.56
CA THR A 146 0.61 6.16 -9.84
C THR A 146 2.08 6.56 -9.97
N ARG A 147 2.64 7.29 -9.00
CA ARG A 147 3.96 7.94 -9.08
C ARG A 147 5.10 6.98 -9.38
N TYR A 148 5.14 5.83 -8.70
CA TYR A 148 6.17 4.81 -8.87
C TYR A 148 5.68 3.57 -9.63
N VAL A 149 4.48 3.61 -10.20
CA VAL A 149 3.93 2.48 -10.96
C VAL A 149 4.65 2.37 -12.30
N PRO A 150 5.18 1.20 -12.68
CA PRO A 150 5.82 1.03 -13.97
C PRO A 150 4.88 1.34 -15.15
N ASN A 151 5.41 2.04 -16.18
CA ASN A 151 4.63 2.49 -17.33
C ASN A 151 3.83 1.38 -18.02
N TYR A 152 4.39 0.17 -18.15
CA TYR A 152 3.69 -0.95 -18.78
C TYR A 152 2.41 -1.36 -18.02
N GLN A 153 2.40 -1.23 -16.69
CA GLN A 153 1.22 -1.50 -15.87
C GLN A 153 0.17 -0.41 -16.03
N LEU A 154 0.60 0.86 -16.10
CA LEU A 154 -0.30 1.98 -16.37
C LEU A 154 -0.95 1.86 -17.75
N GLN A 155 -0.16 1.54 -18.77
CA GLN A 155 -0.65 1.31 -20.14
C GLN A 155 -1.68 0.16 -20.18
N ALA A 156 -1.41 -0.94 -19.47
CA ALA A 156 -2.35 -2.06 -19.38
C ALA A 156 -3.68 -1.64 -18.71
N LYS A 157 -3.62 -0.89 -17.61
CA LYS A 157 -4.82 -0.33 -16.94
C LYS A 157 -5.61 0.58 -17.86
N ILE A 158 -4.94 1.54 -18.51
CA ILE A 158 -5.56 2.49 -19.44
C ILE A 158 -6.21 1.75 -20.61
N LYS A 159 -5.53 0.76 -21.19
CA LYS A 159 -6.07 -0.06 -22.28
C LYS A 159 -7.32 -0.81 -21.82
N GLN A 160 -7.27 -1.46 -20.66
CA GLN A 160 -8.42 -2.18 -20.10
C GLN A 160 -9.60 -1.25 -19.81
N GLU A 161 -9.35 -0.06 -19.29
CA GLU A 161 -10.38 0.96 -19.06
C GLU A 161 -10.97 1.47 -20.38
N ALA A 162 -10.14 1.73 -21.39
CA ALA A 162 -10.58 2.14 -22.71
C ALA A 162 -11.46 1.06 -23.37
N GLU A 163 -11.10 -0.22 -23.27
CA GLU A 163 -11.90 -1.35 -23.75
C GLU A 163 -13.25 -1.42 -23.02
N LYS A 164 -13.27 -1.26 -21.69
CA LYS A 164 -14.52 -1.20 -20.91
C LYS A 164 -15.40 -0.03 -21.33
N ILE A 165 -14.82 1.15 -21.54
CA ILE A 165 -15.54 2.34 -22.00
C ILE A 165 -16.10 2.11 -23.42
N GLY A 166 -15.31 1.49 -24.31
CA GLY A 166 -15.73 1.12 -25.66
C GLY A 166 -16.93 0.18 -25.64
N ALA A 167 -16.81 -0.95 -24.93
CA ALA A 167 -17.89 -1.93 -24.77
C ALA A 167 -19.15 -1.31 -24.17
N GLN A 168 -19.02 -0.43 -23.16
CA GLN A 168 -20.15 0.26 -22.57
C GLN A 168 -20.82 1.23 -23.57
N LYS A 169 -20.03 1.97 -24.36
CA LYS A 169 -20.55 2.84 -25.41
C LYS A 169 -21.28 2.05 -26.50
N GLU A 170 -20.77 0.89 -26.90
CA GLU A 170 -21.42 0.00 -27.88
C GLU A 170 -22.77 -0.51 -27.37
N LYS A 171 -22.82 -1.05 -26.15
CA LYS A 171 -24.08 -1.44 -25.49
C LYS A 171 -25.09 -0.31 -25.46
N LEU A 172 -24.64 0.89 -25.07
CA LEU A 172 -25.49 2.08 -24.99
C LEU A 172 -26.00 2.52 -26.38
N ASN A 173 -25.16 2.44 -27.41
CA ASN A 173 -25.53 2.78 -28.77
C ASN A 173 -26.55 1.79 -29.36
N LEU A 174 -26.37 0.49 -29.12
CA LEU A 174 -27.32 -0.54 -29.51
C LEU A 174 -28.68 -0.33 -28.81
N ALA A 175 -28.67 -0.08 -27.51
CA ALA A 175 -29.89 0.20 -26.74
C ALA A 175 -30.64 1.44 -27.26
N LYS A 176 -29.92 2.53 -27.59
CA LYS A 176 -30.52 3.73 -28.21
C LYS A 176 -31.14 3.45 -29.57
N ALA A 177 -30.53 2.59 -30.37
CA ALA A 177 -31.04 2.20 -31.68
C ALA A 177 -32.30 1.33 -31.57
N LEU A 178 -32.30 0.33 -30.69
CA LEU A 178 -33.47 -0.51 -30.41
C LEU A 178 -34.65 0.32 -29.87
N LYS A 179 -34.37 1.26 -28.97
CA LYS A 179 -35.38 2.20 -28.46
C LYS A 179 -35.95 3.10 -29.56
N GLY A 180 -35.10 3.59 -30.47
CA GLY A 180 -35.55 4.35 -31.65
C GLY A 180 -36.42 3.55 -32.61
N LYS A 181 -36.21 2.23 -32.67
CA LYS A 181 -37.04 1.27 -33.44
C LYS A 181 -38.32 0.82 -32.70
N GLY A 182 -38.57 1.30 -31.48
CA GLY A 182 -39.78 0.99 -30.73
C GLY A 182 -39.77 -0.34 -29.96
N PHE A 183 -38.59 -0.96 -29.75
CA PHE A 183 -38.51 -2.20 -28.97
C PHE A 183 -38.91 -1.97 -27.49
N PRO A 184 -39.61 -2.91 -26.84
CA PRO A 184 -39.90 -2.87 -25.41
C PRO A 184 -38.64 -2.81 -24.55
N ILE A 185 -38.73 -2.13 -23.40
CA ILE A 185 -37.59 -1.96 -22.48
C ILE A 185 -37.06 -3.32 -22.00
N SER A 186 -37.92 -4.29 -21.74
CA SER A 186 -37.52 -5.64 -21.32
C SER A 186 -36.63 -6.34 -22.35
N GLN A 187 -36.98 -6.25 -23.64
CA GLN A 187 -36.17 -6.81 -24.73
C GLN A 187 -34.85 -6.05 -24.92
N ILE A 188 -34.84 -4.72 -24.71
CA ILE A 188 -33.61 -3.92 -24.78
C ILE A 188 -32.64 -4.35 -23.68
N VAL A 189 -33.13 -4.55 -22.45
CA VAL A 189 -32.34 -5.02 -21.31
C VAL A 189 -31.77 -6.41 -21.60
N GLU A 190 -32.59 -7.32 -22.10
CA GLU A 190 -32.16 -8.69 -22.46
C GLU A 190 -31.06 -8.68 -23.53
N LEU A 191 -31.23 -7.91 -24.61
CA LEU A 191 -30.32 -7.92 -25.76
C LEU A 191 -29.01 -7.16 -25.53
N THR A 192 -29.01 -6.16 -24.64
CA THR A 192 -27.86 -5.27 -24.43
C THR A 192 -27.17 -5.48 -23.08
N GLY A 193 -27.85 -6.13 -22.13
CA GLY A 193 -27.36 -6.36 -20.77
C GLY A 193 -27.19 -5.09 -19.96
N ILE A 194 -27.83 -3.98 -20.33
CA ILE A 194 -27.89 -2.74 -19.53
C ILE A 194 -29.01 -2.84 -18.49
N SER A 195 -28.94 -2.04 -17.44
CA SER A 195 -30.00 -2.01 -16.43
C SER A 195 -31.32 -1.42 -16.98
N GLU A 196 -32.45 -1.82 -16.39
CA GLU A 196 -33.76 -1.24 -16.72
C GLU A 196 -33.80 0.28 -16.53
N GLU A 197 -33.14 0.79 -15.48
CA GLU A 197 -33.06 2.23 -15.22
C GLU A 197 -32.34 2.98 -16.34
N GLU A 198 -31.21 2.44 -16.80
CA GLU A 198 -30.46 3.01 -17.93
C GLU A 198 -31.31 2.98 -19.20
N ALA A 199 -31.98 1.87 -19.49
CA ALA A 199 -32.86 1.72 -20.65
C ALA A 199 -34.02 2.73 -20.62
N LYS A 200 -34.63 2.98 -19.46
CA LYS A 200 -35.70 3.98 -19.26
C LYS A 200 -35.20 5.41 -19.52
N LYS A 201 -34.02 5.77 -18.99
CA LYS A 201 -33.41 7.12 -19.10
C LYS A 201 -32.83 7.44 -20.48
N LEU A 202 -32.62 6.46 -21.34
CA LEU A 202 -32.04 6.65 -22.69
C LEU A 202 -32.91 7.50 -23.63
N LYS A 203 -32.32 8.50 -24.30
CA LYS A 203 -32.95 9.17 -25.45
C LYS A 203 -32.75 8.32 -26.71
N PRO A 204 -33.80 8.07 -27.52
CA PRO A 204 -33.68 7.29 -28.75
C PRO A 204 -32.75 8.00 -29.74
N LYS A 205 -31.99 7.22 -30.52
CA LYS A 205 -31.22 7.76 -31.64
C LYS A 205 -32.21 8.00 -32.78
N LYS A 206 -32.44 9.27 -33.16
CA LYS A 206 -33.22 9.60 -34.37
C LYS A 206 -32.49 9.01 -35.58
N ALA A 207 -33.26 8.39 -36.48
CA ALA A 207 -32.77 7.94 -37.79
C ALA A 207 -32.33 9.15 -38.62
#